data_AF-A0A1I4ZTM1-F1
#
_entry.id   AF-A0A1I4ZTM1-F1
#
_cell.length_a   1.000
_cell.length_b   1.000
_cell.length_c   1.000
_cell.angle_alpha   90.00
_cell.angle_beta   90.00
_cell.angle_gamma   90.00
#
_symmetry.space_group_name_H-M   'P 1'
#
loop_
_entity.id
_entity.type
_entity.pdbx_description
1 polymer ?
#
loop_
_entity_poly.entity_id
_entity_poly.type
_entity_poly.pdbx_seq_one_letter_code
_entity_poly.pdbx_strand_id
1 'polypeptide(L)'
;MEWWNEFVAWLTAPDTRPVLFMAAVVALAILVSALLAAAVTKAAVRRLVDQRDRDLKASAIAALIDASTEAASWNSLSPQEQLIADRAAGQADIQLRLLPVKGAAVAANWAAHQLAEMKRDSATFGFELAAVRAEFRDRLLEWQARPSRTRRVFESDLERWKFEATASEKTLAAEQDAWTAREKREKFTPTDSGEPTVTPATYPSADTTTQKLMDDVAAMDVKRAAADPEAEKKLA
;
A
#
# COMPACT_ATOMS: atom_id res chain seq x y z
N MET A 1 -50.79 0.25 54.02
CA MET A 1 -51.29 -1.14 53.91
C MET A 1 -52.62 -1.18 53.17
N GLU A 2 -53.57 -0.28 53.45
CA GLU A 2 -54.89 -0.25 52.77
C GLU A 2 -54.81 -0.03 51.26
N TRP A 3 -54.02 0.94 50.77
CA TRP A 3 -53.81 1.16 49.32
C TRP A 3 -53.38 -0.10 48.56
N TRP A 4 -52.51 -0.92 49.14
CA TRP A 4 -52.06 -2.16 48.52
C TRP A 4 -53.20 -3.18 48.41
N ASN A 5 -54.01 -3.32 49.47
CA ASN A 5 -55.15 -4.21 49.48
C ASN A 5 -56.26 -3.74 48.52
N GLU A 6 -56.51 -2.43 48.45
CA GLU A 6 -57.45 -1.82 47.50
C GLU A 6 -57.02 -2.06 46.04
N PHE A 7 -55.73 -1.91 45.74
CA PHE A 7 -55.18 -2.21 44.43
C PHE A 7 -55.36 -3.69 44.06
N VAL A 8 -55.03 -4.61 44.97
CA VAL A 8 -55.18 -6.06 44.74
C VAL A 8 -56.66 -6.45 44.60
N ALA A 9 -57.55 -5.86 45.39
CA ALA A 9 -58.99 -6.08 45.29
C ALA A 9 -59.56 -5.58 43.96
N TRP A 10 -59.13 -4.39 43.51
CA TRP A 10 -59.49 -3.85 42.19
C TRP A 10 -58.96 -4.74 41.05
N LEU A 11 -57.70 -5.19 41.13
CA LEU A 11 -57.06 -6.02 40.10
C LEU A 11 -57.75 -7.38 39.93
N THR A 12 -58.34 -7.91 40.99
CA THR A 12 -59.00 -9.22 41.00
C THR A 12 -60.52 -9.14 40.78
N ALA A 13 -61.11 -7.94 40.79
CA ALA A 13 -62.53 -7.72 40.59
C ALA A 13 -62.99 -8.19 39.18
N PRO A 14 -64.17 -8.84 39.05
CA PRO A 14 -64.67 -9.30 37.74
C PRO A 14 -64.88 -8.16 36.73
N ASP A 15 -65.30 -6.99 37.19
CA ASP A 15 -65.63 -5.83 36.36
C ASP A 15 -64.40 -5.14 35.75
N THR A 16 -63.19 -5.37 36.29
CA THR A 16 -61.94 -4.79 35.78
C THR A 16 -61.29 -5.63 34.69
N ARG A 17 -61.74 -6.87 34.47
CA ARG A 17 -61.19 -7.79 33.46
C ARG A 17 -61.16 -7.20 32.04
N PRO A 18 -62.21 -6.52 31.53
CA PRO A 18 -62.16 -5.93 30.19
C PRO A 18 -61.10 -4.83 30.06
N VAL A 19 -60.91 -4.01 31.11
CA VAL A 19 -59.90 -2.94 31.13
C VAL A 19 -58.49 -3.53 31.15
N LEU A 20 -58.26 -4.55 31.99
CA LEU A 20 -56.98 -5.25 32.05
C LEU A 20 -56.65 -5.95 30.73
N PHE A 21 -57.64 -6.56 30.08
CA PHE A 21 -57.46 -7.16 28.76
C PHE A 21 -57.06 -6.11 27.71
N MET A 22 -57.77 -4.97 27.65
CA MET A 22 -57.42 -3.89 26.72
C MET A 22 -56.02 -3.33 26.99
N ALA A 23 -55.67 -3.12 28.25
CA ALA A 23 -54.32 -2.68 28.64
C ALA A 23 -53.25 -3.69 28.22
N ALA A 24 -53.51 -4.99 28.42
CA ALA A 24 -52.60 -6.06 28.01
C ALA A 24 -52.45 -6.13 26.47
N VAL A 25 -53.55 -5.98 25.72
CA VAL A 25 -53.52 -5.94 24.25
C VAL A 25 -52.74 -4.74 23.75
N VAL A 26 -52.93 -3.55 24.31
CA VAL A 26 -52.17 -2.34 23.96
C VAL A 26 -50.69 -2.52 24.29
N ALA A 27 -50.36 -3.03 25.47
CA ALA A 27 -48.98 -3.31 25.85
C ALA A 27 -48.32 -4.32 24.89
N LEU A 28 -49.03 -5.40 24.53
CA LEU A 28 -48.54 -6.37 23.56
C LEU A 28 -48.36 -5.77 22.17
N ALA A 29 -49.31 -4.94 21.71
CA ALA A 29 -49.21 -4.26 20.43
C ALA A 29 -47.99 -3.33 20.36
N ILE A 30 -47.70 -2.60 21.45
CA ILE A 30 -46.50 -1.76 21.56
C ILE A 30 -45.23 -2.62 21.52
N LEU A 31 -45.19 -3.71 22.29
CA LEU A 31 -44.03 -4.63 22.31
C LEU A 31 -43.77 -5.24 20.93
N VAL A 32 -44.80 -5.75 20.26
CA VAL A 32 -44.68 -6.32 18.92
C VAL A 32 -44.23 -5.25 17.92
N SER A 33 -44.81 -4.05 17.98
CA SER A 33 -44.42 -2.94 17.10
C SER A 33 -42.95 -2.54 17.31
N ALA A 34 -42.50 -2.45 18.56
CA ALA A 34 -41.12 -2.14 18.90
C ALA A 34 -40.14 -3.22 18.42
N LEU A 35 -40.49 -4.50 18.60
CA LEU A 35 -39.68 -5.62 18.13
C LEU A 35 -39.57 -5.64 16.59
N LEU A 36 -40.68 -5.42 15.88
CA LEU A 36 -40.68 -5.33 14.43
C LEU A 36 -39.85 -4.15 13.93
N ALA A 37 -40.02 -2.97 14.53
CA ALA A 37 -39.24 -1.79 14.19
C ALA A 37 -37.73 -2.01 14.40
N ALA A 38 -37.35 -2.62 15.53
CA ALA A 38 -35.96 -2.97 15.82
C ALA A 38 -35.39 -3.99 14.81
N ALA A 39 -36.16 -5.01 14.44
CA ALA A 39 -35.74 -6.02 13.48
C ALA A 39 -35.52 -5.41 12.08
N VAL A 40 -36.45 -4.58 11.60
CA VAL A 40 -36.33 -3.89 10.30
C VAL A 40 -35.13 -2.93 10.30
N THR A 41 -34.96 -2.15 11.36
CA THR A 41 -33.84 -1.20 11.49
C THR A 41 -32.50 -1.93 11.47
N LYS A 42 -32.37 -3.01 12.24
CA LYS A 42 -31.16 -3.84 12.26
C LYS A 42 -30.86 -4.45 10.89
N ALA A 43 -31.86 -4.95 10.20
CA ALA A 43 -31.71 -5.50 8.85
C ALA A 43 -31.28 -4.42 7.83
N ALA A 44 -31.88 -3.23 7.89
CA ALA A 44 -31.54 -2.11 7.03
C ALA A 44 -30.10 -1.63 7.26
N VAL A 45 -29.69 -1.45 8.52
CA VAL A 45 -28.31 -1.06 8.87
C VAL A 45 -27.31 -2.10 8.40
N ARG A 46 -27.58 -3.39 8.64
CA ARG A 46 -26.69 -4.47 8.18
C ARG A 46 -26.56 -4.47 6.66
N ARG A 47 -27.67 -4.38 5.94
CA ARG A 47 -27.66 -4.32 4.47
C ARG A 47 -26.89 -3.10 3.96
N LEU A 48 -27.02 -1.96 4.63
CA LEU A 48 -26.29 -0.74 4.28
C LEU A 48 -24.78 -0.92 4.46
N VAL A 49 -24.35 -1.48 5.59
CA VAL A 49 -22.93 -1.79 5.85
C VAL A 49 -22.40 -2.77 4.80
N ASP A 50 -23.11 -3.86 4.56
CA ASP A 50 -22.72 -4.88 3.56
C ASP A 50 -22.65 -4.28 2.13
N GLN A 51 -23.49 -3.29 1.82
CA GLN A 51 -23.42 -2.56 0.55
C GLN A 51 -22.18 -1.67 0.50
N ARG A 52 -21.93 -0.88 1.55
CA ARG A 52 -20.76 0.00 1.63
C ARG A 52 -19.44 -0.77 1.57
N ASP A 53 -19.34 -1.90 2.25
CA ASP A 53 -18.14 -2.75 2.20
C ASP A 53 -17.88 -3.29 0.79
N ARG A 54 -18.94 -3.65 0.06
CA ARG A 54 -18.84 -4.08 -1.35
C ARG A 54 -18.43 -2.92 -2.26
N ASP A 55 -19.01 -1.75 -2.07
CA ASP A 55 -18.70 -0.54 -2.85
C ASP A 55 -17.24 -0.10 -2.64
N LEU A 56 -16.78 -0.04 -1.39
CA LEU A 56 -15.39 0.30 -1.03
C LEU A 56 -14.39 -0.71 -1.62
N LYS A 57 -14.73 -1.99 -1.58
CA LYS A 57 -13.89 -3.04 -2.15
C LYS A 57 -13.80 -2.91 -3.67
N ALA A 58 -14.94 -2.68 -4.33
CA ALA A 58 -14.99 -2.49 -5.77
C ALA A 58 -14.23 -1.22 -6.21
N SER A 59 -14.38 -0.12 -5.47
CA SER A 59 -13.69 1.14 -5.79
C SER A 59 -12.17 1.02 -5.65
N ALA A 60 -11.68 0.37 -4.58
CA ALA A 60 -10.25 0.17 -4.38
C ALA A 60 -9.63 -0.70 -5.50
N ILE A 61 -10.32 -1.77 -5.90
CA ILE A 61 -9.87 -2.63 -7.00
C ILE A 61 -9.92 -1.88 -8.33
N ALA A 62 -10.99 -1.12 -8.60
CA ALA A 62 -11.10 -0.32 -9.81
C ALA A 62 -9.97 0.72 -9.91
N ALA A 63 -9.64 1.39 -8.80
CA ALA A 63 -8.53 2.34 -8.75
C ALA A 63 -7.16 1.69 -9.01
N LEU A 64 -6.93 0.46 -8.53
CA LEU A 64 -5.70 -0.29 -8.84
C LEU A 64 -5.64 -0.74 -10.30
N ILE A 65 -6.77 -1.16 -10.87
CA ILE A 65 -6.86 -1.51 -12.30
C ILE A 65 -6.60 -0.28 -13.17
N ASP A 66 -7.13 0.88 -12.79
CA ASP A 66 -6.87 2.14 -13.48
C ASP A 66 -5.38 2.51 -13.41
N ALA A 67 -4.78 2.44 -12.21
CA ALA A 67 -3.34 2.65 -12.01
C ALA A 67 -2.47 1.66 -12.82
N SER A 68 -2.94 0.44 -13.09
CA SER A 68 -2.23 -0.51 -13.95
C SER A 68 -2.18 -0.08 -15.42
N THR A 69 -3.15 0.72 -15.87
CA THR A 69 -3.14 1.28 -17.22
C THR A 69 -2.04 2.33 -17.35
N GLU A 70 -1.95 3.24 -16.39
CA GLU A 70 -0.90 4.26 -16.33
C GLU A 70 0.49 3.65 -16.12
N ALA A 71 0.60 2.59 -15.31
CA ALA A 71 1.84 1.83 -15.10
C ALA A 71 2.33 1.17 -16.41
N ALA A 72 1.44 0.56 -17.18
CA ALA A 72 1.79 -0.07 -18.45
C ALA A 72 2.23 0.95 -19.52
N SER A 73 1.75 2.19 -19.44
CA SER A 73 2.12 3.29 -20.35
C SER A 73 3.13 4.27 -19.75
N TRP A 74 3.81 3.90 -18.66
CA TRP A 74 4.61 4.82 -17.83
C TRP A 74 5.64 5.63 -18.62
N ASN A 75 6.40 4.98 -19.52
CA ASN A 75 7.43 5.65 -20.33
C ASN A 75 6.85 6.61 -21.40
N SER A 76 5.55 6.55 -21.68
CA SER A 76 4.88 7.48 -22.60
C SER A 76 4.24 8.68 -21.91
N LEU A 77 4.13 8.63 -20.58
CA LEU A 77 3.60 9.73 -19.76
C LEU A 77 4.66 10.82 -19.58
N SER A 78 4.22 12.08 -19.55
CA SER A 78 5.06 13.19 -19.14
C SER A 78 5.44 13.10 -17.66
N PRO A 79 6.52 13.76 -17.20
CA PRO A 79 6.90 13.74 -15.78
C PRO A 79 5.80 14.22 -14.82
N GLN A 80 4.96 15.16 -15.28
CA GLN A 80 3.84 15.65 -14.47
C GLN A 80 2.73 14.59 -14.35
N GLU A 81 2.42 13.87 -15.42
CA GLU A 81 1.43 12.78 -15.41
C GLU A 81 1.94 11.59 -14.58
N GLN A 82 3.23 11.29 -14.65
CA GLN A 82 3.87 10.26 -13.81
C GLN A 82 3.67 10.55 -12.31
N LEU A 83 3.84 11.79 -11.87
CA LEU A 83 3.61 12.18 -10.47
C LEU A 83 2.14 11.98 -10.05
N ILE A 84 1.19 12.31 -10.93
CA ILE A 84 -0.23 12.13 -10.66
C ILE A 84 -0.57 10.64 -10.59
N ALA A 85 -0.04 9.84 -11.52
CA ALA A 85 -0.19 8.40 -11.56
C ALA A 85 0.38 7.70 -10.32
N ASP A 86 1.56 8.12 -9.86
CA ASP A 86 2.14 7.64 -8.59
C ASP A 86 1.25 7.94 -7.40
N ARG A 87 0.70 9.15 -7.33
CA ARG A 87 -0.22 9.53 -6.27
C ARG A 87 -1.49 8.70 -6.32
N ALA A 88 -2.08 8.50 -7.51
CA ALA A 88 -3.27 7.68 -7.70
C ALA A 88 -3.03 6.23 -7.27
N ALA A 89 -1.93 5.62 -7.70
CA ALA A 89 -1.51 4.28 -7.30
C ALA A 89 -1.31 4.18 -5.77
N GLY A 90 -0.66 5.17 -5.16
CA GLY A 90 -0.46 5.23 -3.72
C GLY A 90 -1.77 5.37 -2.92
N GLN A 91 -2.72 6.19 -3.39
CA GLN A 91 -4.06 6.28 -2.77
C GLN A 91 -4.82 4.96 -2.89
N ALA A 92 -4.76 4.30 -4.05
CA ALA A 92 -5.39 3.00 -4.27
C ALA A 92 -4.80 1.91 -3.37
N ASP A 93 -3.48 1.87 -3.17
CA ASP A 93 -2.81 0.96 -2.24
C ASP A 93 -3.27 1.19 -0.79
N ILE A 94 -3.33 2.45 -0.34
CA ILE A 94 -3.83 2.79 1.00
C ILE A 94 -5.28 2.32 1.17
N GLN A 95 -6.16 2.63 0.21
CA GLN A 95 -7.55 2.19 0.26
C GLN A 95 -7.66 0.66 0.35
N LEU A 96 -6.87 -0.07 -0.45
CA LEU A 96 -6.85 -1.52 -0.42
C LEU A 96 -6.43 -2.05 0.95
N ARG A 97 -5.38 -1.49 1.58
CA ARG A 97 -4.90 -1.90 2.91
C ARG A 97 -5.90 -1.63 4.02
N LEU A 98 -6.70 -0.58 3.90
CA LEU A 98 -7.71 -0.20 4.88
C LEU A 98 -9.00 -1.03 4.78
N LEU A 99 -9.16 -1.86 3.74
CA LEU A 99 -10.34 -2.70 3.61
C LEU A 99 -10.43 -3.73 4.75
N PRO A 100 -11.63 -3.95 5.33
CA PRO A 100 -11.86 -4.95 6.36
C PRO A 100 -11.95 -6.37 5.78
N VAL A 101 -10.96 -6.77 4.97
CA VAL A 101 -10.93 -8.05 4.26
C VAL A 101 -9.65 -8.81 4.58
N LYS A 102 -9.76 -10.12 4.79
CA LYS A 102 -8.61 -11.00 5.04
C LYS A 102 -7.61 -10.93 3.89
N GLY A 103 -6.34 -10.66 4.23
CA GLY A 103 -5.26 -10.63 3.24
C GLY A 103 -5.21 -9.34 2.41
N ALA A 104 -5.92 -8.28 2.79
CA ALA A 104 -5.83 -6.97 2.15
C ALA A 104 -4.38 -6.47 2.02
N ALA A 105 -3.60 -6.51 3.11
CA ALA A 105 -2.19 -6.11 3.09
C ALA A 105 -1.32 -6.97 2.16
N VAL A 106 -1.61 -8.27 2.05
CA VAL A 106 -0.90 -9.18 1.14
C VAL A 106 -1.23 -8.83 -0.31
N ALA A 107 -2.52 -8.64 -0.62
CA ALA A 107 -2.96 -8.23 -1.95
C ALA A 107 -2.35 -6.87 -2.35
N ALA A 108 -2.23 -5.94 -1.40
CA ALA A 108 -1.59 -4.64 -1.61
C ALA A 108 -0.11 -4.78 -1.94
N ASN A 109 0.64 -5.58 -1.18
CA ASN A 109 2.06 -5.85 -1.48
C ASN A 109 2.24 -6.52 -2.85
N TRP A 110 1.38 -7.50 -3.17
CA TRP A 110 1.39 -8.17 -4.46
C TRP A 110 1.09 -7.21 -5.60
N ALA A 111 0.08 -6.34 -5.43
CA ALA A 111 -0.29 -5.36 -6.43
C ALA A 111 0.79 -4.30 -6.64
N ALA A 112 1.40 -3.81 -5.56
CA ALA A 112 2.52 -2.86 -5.62
C ALA A 112 3.70 -3.43 -6.42
N HIS A 113 4.04 -4.71 -6.21
CA HIS A 113 5.08 -5.37 -6.99
C HIS A 113 4.71 -5.45 -8.48
N GLN A 114 3.51 -5.91 -8.81
CA GLN A 114 3.08 -6.01 -10.22
C GLN A 114 3.03 -4.66 -10.92
N LEU A 115 2.58 -3.60 -10.25
CA LEU A 115 2.61 -2.25 -10.81
C LEU A 115 4.04 -1.76 -11.04
N ALA A 116 4.98 -2.10 -10.15
CA ALA A 116 6.39 -1.75 -10.34
C ALA A 116 7.01 -2.49 -11.54
N GLU A 117 6.73 -3.78 -11.69
CA GLU A 117 7.18 -4.57 -12.85
C GLU A 117 6.57 -4.04 -14.16
N MET A 118 5.27 -3.73 -14.17
CA MET A 118 4.64 -3.10 -15.34
C MET A 118 5.30 -1.77 -15.72
N LYS A 119 5.64 -0.92 -14.74
CA LYS A 119 6.34 0.34 -14.97
C LYS A 119 7.72 0.10 -15.58
N ARG A 120 8.46 -0.86 -15.02
CA ARG A 120 9.79 -1.25 -15.51
C ARG A 120 9.74 -1.74 -16.95
N ASP A 121 8.76 -2.57 -17.28
CA ASP A 121 8.64 -3.19 -18.60
C ASP A 121 7.97 -2.27 -19.65
N SER A 122 7.34 -1.17 -19.22
CA SER A 122 6.63 -0.22 -20.10
C SER A 122 7.48 0.34 -21.25
N ALA A 123 8.79 0.47 -21.03
CA ALA A 123 9.71 0.99 -22.04
C ALA A 123 10.03 -0.03 -23.14
N THR A 124 9.90 -1.34 -22.87
CA THR A 124 10.40 -2.41 -23.74
C THR A 124 9.29 -3.30 -24.28
N PHE A 125 8.22 -3.56 -23.52
CA PHE A 125 7.23 -4.60 -23.82
C PHE A 125 5.77 -4.07 -23.85
N GLY A 126 5.56 -2.88 -24.43
CA GLY A 126 4.26 -2.20 -24.50
C GLY A 126 3.07 -3.07 -24.96
N PHE A 127 3.27 -3.93 -25.96
CA PHE A 127 2.21 -4.80 -26.50
C PHE A 127 1.89 -6.01 -25.61
N GLU A 128 2.88 -6.55 -24.88
CA GLU A 128 2.70 -7.72 -24.01
C GLU A 128 2.04 -7.35 -22.68
N LEU A 129 2.24 -6.10 -22.24
CA LEU A 129 1.64 -5.54 -21.02
C LEU A 129 0.11 -5.56 -21.01
N ALA A 130 -0.54 -5.62 -22.18
CA ALA A 130 -1.99 -5.77 -22.26
C ALA A 130 -2.47 -7.09 -21.65
N ALA A 131 -1.73 -8.19 -21.88
CA ALA A 131 -2.04 -9.50 -21.32
C ALA A 131 -1.74 -9.53 -19.80
N VAL A 132 -0.59 -8.99 -19.39
CA VAL A 132 -0.20 -8.90 -17.98
C VAL A 132 -1.22 -8.08 -17.18
N ARG A 133 -1.71 -6.97 -17.75
CA ARG A 133 -2.77 -6.15 -17.15
C ARG A 133 -4.10 -6.90 -17.03
N ALA A 134 -4.46 -7.70 -18.03
CA ALA A 134 -5.66 -8.52 -17.97
C ALA A 134 -5.56 -9.56 -16.85
N GLU A 135 -4.42 -10.24 -16.71
CA GLU A 135 -4.17 -11.16 -15.61
C GLU A 135 -4.20 -10.46 -14.25
N PHE A 136 -3.59 -9.28 -14.15
CA PHE A 136 -3.60 -8.47 -12.93
C PHE A 136 -5.02 -8.15 -12.47
N ARG A 137 -5.85 -7.66 -13.40
CA ARG A 137 -7.28 -7.41 -13.17
C ARG A 137 -7.99 -8.68 -12.70
N ASP A 138 -7.82 -9.77 -13.43
CA ASP A 138 -8.55 -11.01 -13.18
C ASP A 138 -8.17 -11.63 -11.82
N ARG A 139 -6.89 -11.52 -11.42
CA ARG A 139 -6.43 -11.93 -10.08
C ARG A 139 -6.98 -11.05 -8.97
N LEU A 140 -7.09 -9.74 -9.17
CA LEU A 140 -7.74 -8.85 -8.21
C LEU A 140 -9.24 -9.13 -8.09
N LEU A 141 -9.93 -9.43 -9.19
CA LEU A 141 -11.34 -9.85 -9.20
C LEU A 141 -11.53 -11.22 -8.53
N GLU A 142 -10.62 -12.17 -8.74
CA GLU A 142 -10.67 -13.45 -8.03
C GLU A 142 -10.40 -13.28 -6.54
N TRP A 143 -9.47 -12.41 -6.14
CA TRP A 143 -9.31 -12.01 -4.74
C TRP A 143 -10.55 -11.29 -4.20
N GLN A 144 -11.25 -10.53 -5.04
CA GLN A 144 -12.51 -9.91 -4.67
C GLN A 144 -13.57 -10.97 -4.31
N ALA A 145 -13.68 -12.02 -5.11
CA ALA A 145 -14.62 -13.11 -4.89
C ALA A 145 -14.20 -14.04 -3.75
N ARG A 146 -12.91 -14.38 -3.64
CA ARG A 146 -12.38 -15.41 -2.74
C ARG A 146 -11.10 -14.98 -2.01
N PRO A 147 -11.16 -13.96 -1.14
CA PRO A 147 -9.96 -13.33 -0.56
C PRO A 147 -9.08 -14.29 0.26
N SER A 148 -9.70 -15.26 0.96
CA SER A 148 -8.95 -16.22 1.77
C SER A 148 -8.16 -17.24 0.94
N ARG A 149 -8.66 -17.60 -0.25
CA ARG A 149 -7.98 -18.54 -1.15
C ARG A 149 -6.86 -17.82 -1.90
N THR A 150 -7.18 -16.67 -2.50
CA THR A 150 -6.24 -15.92 -3.34
C THR A 150 -5.11 -15.32 -2.52
N ARG A 151 -5.32 -15.01 -1.24
CA ARG A 151 -4.23 -14.62 -0.32
C ARG A 151 -3.04 -15.57 -0.39
N ARG A 152 -3.27 -16.89 -0.36
CA ARG A 152 -2.17 -17.87 -0.38
C ARG A 152 -1.41 -17.86 -1.70
N VAL A 153 -2.12 -17.64 -2.81
CA VAL A 153 -1.52 -17.49 -4.13
C VAL A 153 -0.63 -16.25 -4.16
N PHE A 154 -1.12 -15.11 -3.66
CA PHE A 154 -0.33 -13.89 -3.55
C PHE A 154 0.88 -14.02 -2.62
N GLU A 155 0.73 -14.73 -1.49
CA GLU A 155 1.86 -15.05 -0.61
C GLU A 155 2.91 -15.87 -1.34
N SER A 156 2.50 -16.92 -2.06
CA SER A 156 3.44 -17.76 -2.83
C SER A 156 4.13 -17.00 -3.96
N ASP A 157 3.44 -16.08 -4.63
CA ASP A 157 4.03 -15.23 -5.65
C ASP A 157 5.05 -14.27 -5.03
N LEU A 158 4.71 -13.62 -3.92
CA LEU A 158 5.61 -12.73 -3.19
C LEU A 158 6.85 -13.47 -2.67
N GLU A 159 6.70 -14.70 -2.20
CA GLU A 159 7.82 -15.54 -1.79
C GLU A 159 8.70 -15.90 -2.99
N ARG A 160 8.10 -16.33 -4.11
CA ARG A 160 8.83 -16.62 -5.35
C ARG A 160 9.66 -15.42 -5.80
N TRP A 161 9.07 -14.22 -5.86
CA TRP A 161 9.77 -13.00 -6.27
C TRP A 161 10.91 -12.61 -5.33
N LYS A 162 10.75 -12.82 -4.01
CA LYS A 162 11.85 -12.60 -3.05
C LYS A 162 13.03 -13.52 -3.33
N PHE A 163 12.78 -14.78 -3.67
CA PHE A 163 13.84 -15.72 -4.03
C PHE A 163 14.52 -15.34 -5.36
N GLU A 164 13.74 -14.95 -6.37
CA GLU A 164 14.27 -14.48 -7.66
C GLU A 164 15.15 -13.23 -7.50
N ALA A 165 14.69 -12.23 -6.73
CA ALA A 165 15.45 -11.02 -6.43
C ALA A 165 16.77 -11.37 -5.73
N THR A 166 16.73 -12.18 -4.67
CA THR A 166 17.93 -12.60 -3.91
C THR A 166 18.92 -13.37 -4.79
N ALA A 167 18.42 -14.20 -5.72
CA ALA A 167 19.27 -14.92 -6.66
C ALA A 167 19.98 -13.96 -7.63
N SER A 168 19.25 -12.99 -8.18
CA SER A 168 19.80 -12.00 -9.11
C SER A 168 20.83 -11.08 -8.44
N GLU A 169 20.62 -10.69 -7.19
CA GLU A 169 21.59 -9.90 -6.42
C GLU A 169 22.89 -10.66 -6.19
N LYS A 170 22.79 -11.96 -5.87
CA LYS A 170 23.97 -12.82 -5.70
C LYS A 170 24.77 -12.98 -6.99
N THR A 171 24.11 -13.10 -8.14
CA THR A 171 24.80 -13.20 -9.43
C THR A 171 25.50 -11.89 -9.78
N LEU A 172 24.85 -10.74 -9.56
CA LEU A 172 25.46 -9.42 -9.78
C LEU A 172 26.68 -9.18 -8.87
N ALA A 173 26.58 -9.58 -7.60
CA ALA A 173 27.71 -9.49 -6.67
C ALA A 173 28.90 -10.35 -7.13
N ALA A 174 28.64 -11.59 -7.58
CA ALA A 174 29.68 -12.48 -8.10
C ALA A 174 30.32 -11.95 -9.39
N GLU A 175 29.54 -11.32 -10.27
CA GLU A 175 30.04 -10.66 -11.48
C GLU A 175 30.93 -9.46 -11.13
N GLN A 176 30.51 -8.64 -10.16
CA GLN A 176 31.29 -7.52 -9.66
C GLN A 176 32.63 -7.97 -9.06
N ASP A 177 32.61 -9.01 -8.23
CA ASP A 177 33.81 -9.60 -7.64
C ASP A 177 34.75 -10.16 -8.72
N ALA A 178 34.19 -10.84 -9.73
CA ALA A 178 34.95 -11.37 -10.86
C ALA A 178 35.57 -10.25 -11.71
N TRP A 179 34.86 -9.13 -11.90
CA TRP A 179 35.36 -7.96 -12.60
C TRP A 179 36.50 -7.30 -11.82
N THR A 180 36.33 -7.07 -10.51
CA THR A 180 37.39 -6.54 -9.65
C THR A 180 38.62 -7.47 -9.60
N ALA A 181 38.42 -8.79 -9.62
CA ALA A 181 39.52 -9.77 -9.67
C ALA A 181 40.29 -9.71 -11.00
N ARG A 182 39.62 -9.45 -12.12
CA ARG A 182 40.26 -9.24 -13.43
C ARG A 182 41.06 -7.93 -13.45
N GLU A 183 40.46 -6.84 -12.98
CA GLU A 183 41.15 -5.55 -12.91
C GLU A 183 42.41 -5.60 -12.02
N LYS A 184 42.34 -6.27 -10.86
CA LYS A 184 43.52 -6.49 -10.01
C LYS A 184 44.59 -7.34 -10.71
N ARG A 185 44.18 -8.37 -11.46
CA ARG A 185 45.11 -9.23 -12.22
C ARG A 185 45.79 -8.48 -13.37
N GLU A 186 45.09 -7.56 -14.02
CA GLU A 186 45.64 -6.71 -15.10
C GLU A 186 46.55 -5.60 -14.54
N LYS A 187 46.23 -5.03 -13.38
CA LYS A 187 47.12 -4.07 -12.68
C LYS A 187 48.37 -4.74 -12.09
N PHE A 188 48.29 -6.04 -11.78
CA PHE A 188 49.41 -6.86 -11.32
C PHE A 188 49.78 -7.93 -12.35
N THR A 189 50.06 -7.53 -13.60
CA THR A 189 50.83 -8.39 -14.50
C THR A 189 52.26 -8.54 -13.93
N PRO A 190 52.74 -9.77 -13.65
CA PRO A 190 54.06 -9.99 -13.08
C PRO A 190 55.13 -9.83 -14.18
N THR A 191 55.58 -8.59 -14.38
CA THR A 191 56.93 -8.30 -14.83
C THR A 191 57.66 -7.64 -13.68
N ASP A 192 57.90 -8.37 -12.60
CA ASP A 192 59.23 -8.47 -12.01
C ASP A 192 59.23 -9.49 -10.88
N SER A 193 60.17 -10.42 -10.94
CA SER A 193 60.54 -11.25 -9.79
C SER A 193 61.52 -10.43 -8.97
N GLY A 194 61.00 -9.59 -8.08
CA GLY A 194 61.78 -8.77 -7.14
C GLY A 194 61.44 -9.13 -5.69
N GLU A 195 62.46 -9.56 -4.95
CA GLU A 195 62.49 -9.95 -3.54
C GLU A 195 61.76 -8.96 -2.59
N PRO A 196 61.12 -9.43 -1.49
CA PRO A 196 60.33 -8.57 -0.62
C PRO A 196 61.23 -7.67 0.24
N THR A 197 61.39 -6.41 -0.16
CA THR A 197 61.92 -5.37 0.73
C THR A 197 60.78 -4.83 1.59
N VAL A 198 60.86 -5.06 2.89
CA VAL A 198 59.95 -4.50 3.89
C VAL A 198 60.25 -3.01 4.02
N THR A 199 59.45 -2.17 3.35
CA THR A 199 59.47 -0.71 3.51
C THR A 199 58.31 -0.31 4.44
N PRO A 200 58.53 0.53 5.47
CA PRO A 200 57.46 0.93 6.38
C PRO A 200 56.33 1.64 5.63
N ALA A 201 55.09 1.31 5.98
CA ALA A 201 53.89 1.93 5.44
C ALA A 201 53.93 3.45 5.63
N THR A 202 54.16 4.19 4.55
CA THR A 202 53.79 5.60 4.44
C THR A 202 52.32 5.61 4.08
N TYR A 203 51.48 6.09 5.00
CA TYR A 203 50.08 6.37 4.72
C TYR A 203 50.00 7.28 3.49
N PRO A 204 49.18 6.96 2.47
CA PRO A 204 48.95 7.89 1.39
C PRO A 204 48.35 9.17 1.97
N SER A 205 49.10 10.26 1.81
CA SER A 205 48.64 11.61 2.10
C SER A 205 47.30 11.84 1.41
N ALA A 206 46.37 12.47 2.13
CA ALA A 206 44.99 12.73 1.74
C ALA A 206 44.83 12.98 0.24
N ASP A 207 43.89 12.26 -0.38
CA ASP A 207 43.47 12.46 -1.76
C ASP A 207 43.19 13.94 -2.01
N THR A 208 44.09 14.60 -2.74
CA THR A 208 43.95 16.00 -3.20
C THR A 208 42.68 16.20 -4.03
N THR A 209 42.09 15.11 -4.52
CA THR A 209 40.80 15.09 -5.22
C THR A 209 39.64 15.46 -4.28
N THR A 210 39.66 15.00 -3.03
CA THR A 210 38.64 15.35 -2.02
C THR A 210 38.78 16.81 -1.62
N GLN A 211 40.01 17.31 -1.47
CA GLN A 211 40.26 18.72 -1.18
C GLN A 211 39.81 19.63 -2.32
N LYS A 212 40.07 19.23 -3.58
CA LYS A 212 39.61 19.96 -4.77
C LYS A 212 38.08 19.99 -4.88
N LEU A 213 37.39 18.90 -4.54
CA LEU A 213 35.93 18.86 -4.51
C LEU A 213 35.35 19.78 -3.42
N MET A 214 35.99 19.86 -2.26
CA MET A 214 35.57 20.76 -1.18
C MET A 214 35.77 22.24 -1.56
N ASP A 215 36.89 22.57 -2.23
CA ASP A 215 37.15 23.91 -2.74
C ASP A 215 36.18 24.31 -3.86
N ASP A 216 35.86 23.39 -4.78
CA ASP A 216 34.90 23.62 -5.86
C ASP A 216 33.47 23.85 -5.32
N VAL A 217 33.05 23.11 -4.29
CA VAL A 217 31.74 23.31 -3.63
C VAL A 217 31.69 24.66 -2.92
N ALA A 218 32.74 25.04 -2.19
CA ALA A 218 32.83 26.34 -1.54
C ALA A 218 32.77 27.51 -2.55
N ALA A 219 33.40 27.35 -3.73
CA ALA A 219 33.32 28.33 -4.80
C ALA A 219 31.91 28.44 -5.41
N MET A 220 31.16 27.32 -5.50
CA MET A 220 29.77 27.34 -5.96
C MET A 220 28.83 28.04 -4.97
N ASP A 221 29.04 27.86 -3.66
CA ASP A 221 28.23 28.51 -2.62
C ASP A 221 28.46 30.04 -2.59
N VAL A 222 29.70 30.50 -2.74
CA VAL A 222 30.01 31.94 -2.87
C VAL A 222 29.40 32.53 -4.13
N LYS A 223 29.45 31.80 -5.25
CA LYS A 223 28.83 32.23 -6.52
C LYS A 223 27.31 32.28 -6.43
N ARG A 224 26.70 31.37 -5.67
CA ARG A 224 25.26 31.35 -5.39
C ARG A 224 24.83 32.51 -4.48
N ALA A 225 25.62 32.82 -3.46
CA ALA A 225 25.38 33.97 -2.57
C ALA A 225 25.54 35.32 -3.30
N ALA A 226 26.46 35.42 -4.26
CA ALA A 226 26.63 36.62 -5.08
C ALA A 226 25.54 36.80 -6.16
N ALA A 227 24.80 35.74 -6.50
CA ALA A 227 23.77 35.76 -7.52
C ALA A 227 22.37 36.16 -7.00
N ASP A 228 22.21 36.38 -5.69
CA ASP A 228 20.91 36.75 -5.09
C ASP A 228 20.97 38.05 -4.24
N PRO A 229 21.21 39.23 -4.84
CA PRO A 229 21.13 40.51 -4.13
C PRO A 229 19.68 41.05 -4.02
N GLU A 230 18.64 40.32 -4.41
CA GLU A 230 17.26 40.83 -4.48
C GLU A 230 16.29 40.35 -3.38
N ALA A 231 16.75 39.56 -2.40
CA ALA A 231 15.88 39.12 -1.29
C ALA A 231 15.78 40.11 -0.12
N GLU A 232 16.67 41.10 0.01
CA GLU A 232 16.74 41.98 1.20
C GLU A 232 16.00 43.33 1.07
N LYS A 233 15.22 43.55 0.00
CA LYS A 233 14.42 44.79 -0.20
C LYS A 233 12.91 44.65 -0.09
N LYS A 234 12.37 43.50 0.35
CA LYS A 234 10.92 43.30 0.52
C LYS A 234 10.42 43.20 1.97
N LEU A 235 11.20 43.65 2.94
CA LEU A 235 10.77 43.84 4.33
C LEU A 235 11.21 45.23 4.81
N ALA A 236 10.59 46.27 4.25
CA ALA A 236 10.49 47.59 4.84
C ALA A 236 9.06 48.10 4.64
#